data_AF-A0AAD9BBW7-F1
#
_entry.id   AF-A0AAD9BBW7-F1
#
_cell.length_a   1.000
_cell.length_b   1.000
_cell.length_c   1.000
_cell.angle_alpha   90.00
_cell.angle_beta   90.00
_cell.angle_gamma   90.00
#
_symmetry.space_group_name_H-M   'P 1'
#
loop_
_entity.id
_entity.type
_entity.pdbx_description
1 polymer ?
#
loop_
_entity_poly.entity_id
_entity_poly.type
_entity_poly.pdbx_seq_one_letter_code
_entity_poly.pdbx_strand_id
1 'polypeptide(L)'
;MGVGNLLLSAAILFSGNTYARMQDISDYLKLPILCKSQFYALQKRYLFPVINETWISCQIGVLDGLSREPKIVLSGDGRCDSPGHSAKYGTYSLMDVDTGLIVDFVVLNKADPSVKNSNAMEPMGLKQCLSNMKKWNISINILTTDRHKTVRKILRVEFPEITHQFDLWHFCKSIIKKIIKACGKKKAFAPLLGWLQSISNHFWWCAESCQGNVEILKEKWDSILYHTANIHVWNDKKLFHACEHPPLGEEDRSKSWLSVGSPAHDALTKVVKNQNPTNHS
;
A
#
# COMPACT_ATOMS: atom_id res chain seq x y z
N MET A 1 -33.59 9.71 -27.61
CA MET A 1 -32.40 10.07 -26.80
C MET A 1 -31.26 10.27 -27.77
N GLY A 2 -30.65 11.46 -27.81
CA GLY A 2 -29.52 11.69 -28.72
C GLY A 2 -28.30 10.90 -28.25
N VAL A 3 -27.69 10.12 -29.15
CA VAL A 3 -26.47 9.33 -28.88
C VAL A 3 -25.37 10.21 -28.28
N GLY A 4 -25.26 11.47 -28.72
CA GLY A 4 -24.30 12.44 -28.20
C GLY A 4 -24.41 12.71 -26.68
N ASN A 5 -25.62 12.74 -26.12
CA ASN A 5 -25.79 12.98 -24.68
C ASN A 5 -25.32 11.77 -23.85
N LEU A 6 -25.58 10.55 -24.35
CA LEU A 6 -25.10 9.33 -23.70
C LEU A 6 -23.57 9.24 -23.77
N LEU A 7 -22.98 9.51 -24.95
CA LEU A 7 -21.54 9.52 -25.14
C LEU A 7 -20.85 10.59 -24.30
N LEU A 8 -21.43 11.79 -24.20
CA LEU A 8 -20.93 12.85 -23.34
C LEU A 8 -20.99 12.43 -21.87
N SER A 9 -22.13 11.90 -21.40
CA SER A 9 -22.23 11.35 -20.05
C SER A 9 -21.19 10.27 -19.75
N ALA A 10 -20.94 9.38 -20.72
CA ALA A 10 -19.96 8.30 -20.61
C ALA A 10 -18.53 8.87 -20.53
N ALA A 11 -18.17 9.78 -21.44
CA ALA A 11 -16.85 10.40 -21.47
C ALA A 11 -16.52 11.12 -20.15
N ILE A 12 -17.49 11.86 -19.60
CA ILE A 12 -17.31 12.56 -18.32
C ILE A 12 -17.12 11.55 -17.18
N LEU A 13 -17.98 10.53 -17.09
CA LEU A 13 -17.92 9.54 -16.02
C LEU A 13 -16.63 8.70 -16.06
N PHE A 14 -16.30 8.14 -17.23
CA PHE A 14 -15.18 7.20 -17.37
C PHE A 14 -13.81 7.89 -17.29
N SER A 15 -13.74 9.20 -17.58
CA SER A 15 -12.53 10.00 -17.34
C SER A 15 -12.38 10.47 -15.89
N GLY A 16 -13.31 10.12 -14.99
CA GLY A 16 -13.29 10.56 -13.59
C GLY A 16 -13.60 12.05 -13.40
N ASN A 17 -14.19 12.71 -14.41
CA ASN A 17 -14.59 14.11 -14.31
C ASN A 17 -15.98 14.26 -13.67
N THR A 18 -16.25 15.46 -13.15
CA THR A 18 -17.55 15.79 -12.59
C THR A 18 -18.38 16.59 -13.59
N TYR A 19 -19.71 16.47 -13.48
CA TYR A 19 -20.62 17.30 -14.26
C TYR A 19 -20.34 18.79 -14.05
N ALA A 20 -20.07 19.22 -12.80
CA ALA A 20 -19.80 20.62 -12.47
C ALA A 20 -18.59 21.15 -13.25
N ARG A 21 -17.48 20.41 -13.26
CA ARG A 21 -16.28 20.80 -14.02
C ARG A 21 -16.55 20.95 -15.51
N MET A 22 -17.37 20.05 -16.07
CA MET A 22 -17.73 20.10 -17.50
C MET A 22 -18.73 21.19 -17.82
N GLN A 23 -19.62 21.49 -16.89
CA GLN A 23 -20.52 22.63 -16.98
C GLN A 23 -19.74 23.94 -17.02
N ASP A 24 -18.77 24.13 -16.11
CA ASP A 24 -17.93 25.33 -16.08
C ASP A 24 -17.23 25.55 -17.43
N ILE A 25 -16.59 24.51 -17.99
CA ILE A 25 -15.92 24.57 -19.29
C ILE A 25 -16.91 24.94 -20.41
N SER A 26 -18.09 24.31 -20.40
CA SER A 26 -19.12 24.53 -21.41
C SER A 26 -19.67 25.95 -21.35
N ASP A 27 -19.80 26.53 -20.17
CA ASP A 27 -20.28 27.91 -19.96
C ASP A 27 -19.29 28.96 -20.49
N TYR A 28 -17.98 28.72 -20.38
CA TYR A 28 -16.95 29.57 -21.01
C TYR A 28 -16.97 29.48 -22.52
N LEU A 29 -17.14 28.27 -23.08
CA LEU A 29 -17.16 28.02 -24.52
C LEU A 29 -18.52 28.29 -25.18
N LYS A 30 -19.55 28.59 -24.39
CA LYS A 30 -20.95 28.71 -24.84
C LYS A 30 -21.46 27.45 -25.54
N LEU A 31 -21.00 26.28 -25.07
CA LEU A 31 -21.42 24.99 -25.59
C LEU A 31 -22.66 24.49 -24.84
N PRO A 32 -23.75 24.17 -25.54
CA PRO A 32 -24.92 23.57 -24.89
C PRO A 32 -24.60 22.12 -24.52
N ILE A 33 -24.74 21.79 -23.24
CA ILE A 33 -24.66 20.42 -22.73
C ILE A 33 -25.99 20.01 -22.07
N LEU A 34 -26.19 18.70 -21.93
CA LEU A 34 -27.32 18.16 -21.17
C LEU A 34 -27.35 18.71 -19.74
N CYS A 35 -28.53 18.82 -19.14
CA CYS A 35 -28.65 19.30 -17.77
C CYS A 35 -28.22 18.24 -16.75
N LYS A 36 -27.91 18.68 -15.52
CA LYS A 36 -27.42 17.84 -14.42
C LYS A 36 -28.31 16.64 -14.12
N SER A 37 -29.63 16.83 -14.11
CA SER A 37 -30.59 15.76 -13.83
C SER A 37 -30.59 14.70 -14.93
N GLN A 38 -30.54 15.11 -16.19
CA GLN A 38 -30.42 14.20 -17.34
C GLN A 38 -29.10 13.43 -17.29
N PHE A 39 -27.99 14.10 -16.96
CA PHE A 39 -26.69 13.46 -16.82
C PHE A 39 -26.71 12.29 -15.82
N TYR A 40 -27.22 12.51 -14.61
CA TYR A 40 -27.31 11.43 -13.61
C TYR A 40 -28.36 10.37 -13.96
N ALA A 41 -29.45 10.75 -14.63
CA ALA A 41 -30.44 9.78 -15.11
C ALA A 41 -29.83 8.82 -16.15
N LEU A 42 -28.99 9.34 -17.06
CA LEU A 42 -28.26 8.53 -18.04
C LEU A 42 -27.24 7.61 -17.38
N GLN A 43 -26.48 8.11 -16.41
CA GLN A 43 -25.55 7.28 -15.64
C GLN A 43 -26.26 6.10 -14.98
N LYS A 44 -27.33 6.38 -14.23
CA LYS A 44 -28.08 5.36 -13.49
C LYS A 44 -28.73 4.34 -14.41
N ARG A 45 -29.25 4.76 -15.56
CA ARG A 45 -30.00 3.90 -16.47
C ARG A 45 -29.12 3.04 -17.38
N TYR A 46 -27.97 3.55 -17.82
CA TYR A 46 -27.16 2.90 -18.84
C TYR A 46 -25.70 2.67 -18.43
N LEU A 47 -25.04 3.67 -17.84
CA LEU A 47 -23.59 3.59 -17.63
C LEU A 47 -23.21 2.74 -16.42
N PHE A 48 -23.92 2.86 -15.29
CA PHE A 48 -23.65 2.03 -14.12
C PHE A 48 -23.91 0.54 -14.37
N PRO A 49 -25.00 0.11 -15.06
CA PRO A 49 -25.16 -1.28 -15.47
C PRO A 49 -23.98 -1.80 -16.28
N VAL A 50 -23.52 -1.05 -17.29
CA VAL A 50 -22.38 -1.46 -18.13
C VAL A 50 -21.08 -1.54 -17.33
N ILE A 51 -20.80 -0.58 -16.44
CA ILE A 51 -19.64 -0.64 -15.53
C ILE A 51 -19.71 -1.91 -14.68
N ASN A 52 -20.87 -2.20 -14.09
CA ASN A 52 -21.04 -3.35 -13.22
C ASN A 52 -20.88 -4.68 -13.99
N GLU A 53 -21.47 -4.79 -15.17
CA GLU A 53 -21.34 -5.96 -16.03
C GLU A 53 -19.87 -6.18 -16.47
N THR A 54 -19.19 -5.10 -16.85
CA THR A 54 -17.77 -5.14 -17.22
C THR A 54 -16.91 -5.56 -16.02
N TRP A 55 -17.17 -4.98 -14.84
CA TRP A 55 -16.48 -5.35 -13.61
C TRP A 55 -16.66 -6.84 -13.29
N ILE A 56 -17.90 -7.35 -13.27
CA ILE A 56 -18.18 -8.76 -12.98
C ILE A 56 -17.47 -9.66 -13.99
N SER A 57 -17.50 -9.32 -15.28
CA SER A 57 -16.84 -10.11 -16.33
C SER A 57 -15.33 -10.17 -16.14
N CYS A 58 -14.69 -9.03 -15.85
CA CYS A 58 -13.27 -8.97 -15.54
C CYS A 58 -12.94 -9.73 -14.25
N GLN A 59 -13.75 -9.56 -13.21
CA GLN A 59 -13.56 -10.21 -11.92
C GLN A 59 -13.63 -11.73 -12.07
N ILE A 60 -14.60 -12.26 -12.80
CA ILE A 60 -14.70 -13.71 -13.08
C ILE A 60 -13.42 -14.21 -13.77
N GLY A 61 -12.88 -13.47 -14.73
CA GLY A 61 -11.63 -13.82 -15.39
C GLY A 61 -10.44 -13.87 -14.42
N VAL A 62 -10.33 -12.89 -13.51
CA VAL A 62 -9.30 -12.88 -12.46
C VAL A 62 -9.47 -14.07 -11.51
N LEU A 63 -10.69 -14.33 -11.05
CA LEU A 63 -11.00 -15.43 -10.12
C LEU A 63 -10.75 -16.80 -10.76
N ASP A 64 -11.09 -16.99 -12.04
CA ASP A 64 -10.79 -18.22 -12.79
C ASP A 64 -9.28 -18.45 -12.90
N GLY A 65 -8.51 -17.39 -13.21
CA GLY A 65 -7.05 -17.45 -13.19
C GLY A 65 -6.50 -17.88 -11.83
N LEU A 66 -6.93 -17.20 -10.77
CA LEU A 66 -6.50 -17.49 -9.40
C LEU A 66 -6.89 -18.91 -8.94
N SER A 67 -8.04 -19.43 -9.37
CA SER A 67 -8.49 -20.78 -8.97
C SER A 67 -7.55 -21.90 -9.41
N ARG A 68 -6.68 -21.63 -10.39
CA ARG A 68 -5.69 -22.58 -10.94
C ARG A 68 -4.33 -22.43 -10.29
N GLU A 69 -4.11 -21.36 -9.53
CA GLU A 69 -2.83 -21.09 -8.90
C GLU A 69 -2.69 -21.89 -7.59
N PRO A 70 -1.54 -22.54 -7.35
CA PRO A 70 -1.32 -23.32 -6.13
C PRO A 70 -1.02 -22.41 -4.93
N LYS A 71 -0.58 -21.18 -5.19
CA LYS A 71 -0.21 -20.21 -4.16
C LYS A 71 -0.72 -18.83 -4.54
N ILE A 72 -1.64 -18.30 -3.74
CA ILE A 72 -2.25 -17.00 -3.95
C ILE A 72 -1.75 -16.04 -2.87
N VAL A 73 -1.12 -14.95 -3.31
CA VAL A 73 -0.58 -13.90 -2.44
C VAL A 73 -1.36 -12.62 -2.71
N LEU A 74 -2.17 -12.21 -1.74
CA LEU A 74 -2.99 -11.01 -1.86
C LEU A 74 -2.44 -9.88 -0.98
N SER A 75 -2.74 -8.66 -1.39
CA SER A 75 -2.61 -7.46 -0.56
C SER A 75 -3.98 -6.82 -0.37
N GLY A 76 -4.21 -6.24 0.80
CA GLY A 76 -5.50 -5.67 1.14
C GLY A 76 -5.37 -4.32 1.84
N ASP A 77 -6.14 -3.34 1.37
CA ASP A 77 -6.14 -1.98 1.92
C ASP A 77 -7.55 -1.37 1.97
N GLY A 78 -7.77 -0.51 2.97
CA GLY A 78 -9.00 0.21 3.21
C GLY A 78 -8.87 1.70 2.97
N ARG A 79 -9.73 2.27 2.12
CA ARG A 79 -9.77 3.70 1.82
C ARG A 79 -11.11 4.31 2.21
N CYS A 80 -11.08 5.39 2.98
CA CYS A 80 -12.27 6.16 3.34
C CYS A 80 -12.40 7.43 2.48
N ASP A 81 -13.64 7.88 2.29
CA ASP A 81 -13.98 9.10 1.53
C ASP A 81 -13.54 10.41 2.23
N SER A 82 -13.41 10.40 3.55
CA SER A 82 -12.88 11.52 4.33
C SER A 82 -11.99 11.05 5.49
N PRO A 83 -11.03 11.88 5.95
CA PRO A 83 -10.20 11.55 7.10
C PRO A 83 -10.99 11.49 8.41
N GLY A 84 -10.61 10.58 9.31
CA GLY A 84 -11.10 10.54 10.69
C GLY A 84 -12.49 9.90 10.86
N HIS A 85 -13.23 10.35 11.88
CA HIS A 85 -14.50 9.73 12.29
C HIS A 85 -15.73 10.14 11.45
N SER A 86 -15.54 11.03 10.49
CA SER A 86 -16.60 11.58 9.62
C SER A 86 -16.83 10.79 8.34
N ALA A 87 -16.01 9.76 8.07
CA ALA A 87 -16.14 8.97 6.84
C ALA A 87 -17.55 8.39 6.68
N LYS A 88 -18.16 8.63 5.52
CA LYS A 88 -19.49 8.10 5.17
C LYS A 88 -19.36 6.81 4.40
N TYR A 89 -18.37 6.73 3.51
CA TYR A 89 -18.09 5.56 2.70
C TYR A 89 -16.66 5.07 2.93
N GLY A 90 -16.51 3.76 3.02
CA GLY A 90 -15.23 3.07 3.07
C GLY A 90 -15.19 2.00 1.99
N THR A 91 -14.10 1.94 1.22
CA THR A 91 -13.87 0.86 0.26
C THR A 91 -12.73 0.00 0.77
N TYR A 92 -12.92 -1.30 0.84
CA TYR A 92 -11.85 -2.26 1.07
C TYR A 92 -11.58 -3.01 -0.22
N SER A 93 -10.32 -3.14 -0.63
CA SER A 93 -9.95 -3.82 -1.87
C SER A 93 -8.92 -4.90 -1.58
N LEU A 94 -9.04 -6.03 -2.28
CA LEU A 94 -8.02 -7.07 -2.38
C LEU A 94 -7.39 -7.03 -3.76
N MET A 95 -6.07 -7.10 -3.81
CA MET A 95 -5.29 -7.09 -5.03
C MET A 95 -4.33 -8.28 -5.03
N ASP A 96 -4.26 -8.97 -6.15
CA ASP A 96 -3.25 -10.00 -6.37
C ASP A 96 -1.88 -9.35 -6.55
N VAL A 97 -0.89 -9.79 -5.77
CA VAL A 97 0.42 -9.14 -5.71
C VAL A 97 1.23 -9.38 -6.99
N ASP A 98 1.06 -10.54 -7.62
CA ASP A 98 1.85 -10.92 -8.80
C ASP A 98 1.36 -10.21 -10.06
N THR A 99 0.03 -10.14 -10.27
CA THR A 99 -0.55 -9.49 -11.45
C THR A 99 -0.88 -8.02 -11.26
N GLY A 100 -1.02 -7.56 -10.01
CA GLY A 100 -1.50 -6.22 -9.69
C GLY A 100 -2.99 -6.00 -9.97
N LEU A 101 -3.75 -7.07 -10.27
CA LEU A 101 -5.18 -6.97 -10.56
C LEU A 101 -6.01 -6.95 -9.27
N ILE A 102 -7.08 -6.15 -9.26
CA ILE A 102 -8.04 -6.14 -8.17
C ILE A 102 -8.89 -7.42 -8.25
N VAL A 103 -8.86 -8.21 -7.19
CA VAL A 103 -9.56 -9.50 -7.08
C VAL A 103 -10.98 -9.31 -6.58
N ASP A 104 -11.14 -8.47 -5.56
CA ASP A 104 -12.45 -8.13 -5.00
C ASP A 104 -12.38 -6.77 -4.32
N PHE A 105 -13.53 -6.11 -4.23
CA PHE A 105 -13.66 -4.94 -3.37
C PHE A 105 -15.07 -4.82 -2.83
N VAL A 106 -15.18 -4.19 -1.67
CA VAL A 106 -16.46 -3.94 -1.00
C VAL A 106 -16.55 -2.47 -0.67
N VAL A 107 -17.66 -1.85 -1.06
CA VAL A 107 -18.02 -0.48 -0.65
C VAL A 107 -18.98 -0.57 0.53
N LEU A 108 -18.56 0.00 1.65
CA LEU A 108 -19.30 0.08 2.90
C LEU A 108 -19.81 1.49 3.13
N ASN A 109 -20.97 1.56 3.77
CA ASN A 109 -21.58 2.81 4.21
C ASN A 109 -21.63 2.82 5.73
N LYS A 110 -21.19 3.90 6.36
CA LYS A 110 -21.27 4.08 7.81
C LYS A 110 -22.70 3.98 8.36
N ALA A 111 -23.71 4.26 7.53
CA ALA A 111 -25.12 4.13 7.90
C ALA A 111 -25.63 2.66 7.84
N ASP A 112 -24.82 1.72 7.37
CA ASP A 112 -25.17 0.30 7.42
C ASP A 112 -25.28 -0.17 8.88
N PRO A 113 -26.38 -0.82 9.30
CA PRO A 113 -26.56 -1.29 10.68
C PRO A 113 -25.44 -2.20 11.19
N SER A 114 -24.74 -2.89 10.29
CA SER A 114 -23.61 -3.75 10.64
C SER A 114 -22.35 -2.95 10.98
N VAL A 115 -22.23 -1.70 10.52
CA VAL A 115 -21.04 -0.84 10.67
C VAL A 115 -21.18 0.03 11.91
N LYS A 116 -20.48 -0.32 12.99
CA LYS A 116 -20.54 0.44 14.25
C LYS A 116 -20.00 1.87 14.14
N ASN A 117 -18.94 2.07 13.37
CA ASN A 117 -18.29 3.36 13.17
C ASN A 117 -17.35 3.29 11.95
N SER A 118 -16.75 4.43 11.57
CA SER A 118 -15.85 4.51 10.43
C SER A 118 -14.64 3.57 10.53
N ASN A 119 -14.11 3.36 11.74
CA ASN A 119 -12.96 2.47 11.96
C ASN A 119 -13.33 0.98 11.83
N ALA A 120 -14.62 0.65 11.93
CA ALA A 120 -15.12 -0.71 11.73
C ALA A 120 -15.31 -1.07 10.25
N MET A 121 -15.29 -0.08 9.34
CA MET A 121 -15.47 -0.32 7.91
C MET A 121 -14.33 -1.18 7.34
N GLU A 122 -13.07 -0.84 7.59
CA GLU A 122 -11.94 -1.63 7.06
C GLU A 122 -11.96 -3.10 7.55
N PRO A 123 -12.09 -3.41 8.86
CA PRO A 123 -12.23 -4.79 9.33
C PRO A 123 -13.40 -5.56 8.72
N MET A 124 -14.54 -4.88 8.52
CA MET A 124 -15.70 -5.49 7.89
C MET A 124 -15.47 -5.77 6.41
N GLY A 125 -14.91 -4.79 5.69
CA GLY A 125 -14.64 -4.89 4.26
C GLY A 125 -13.68 -6.04 3.98
N LEU A 126 -12.62 -6.15 4.79
CA LEU A 126 -11.72 -7.30 4.76
C LEU A 126 -12.50 -8.61 4.95
N LYS A 127 -13.27 -8.72 6.03
CA LYS A 127 -14.00 -9.96 6.33
C LYS A 127 -14.95 -10.36 5.22
N GLN A 128 -15.62 -9.39 4.61
CA GLN A 128 -16.54 -9.63 3.50
C GLN A 128 -15.79 -10.09 2.24
N CYS A 129 -14.68 -9.43 1.88
CA CYS A 129 -13.84 -9.87 0.76
C CYS A 129 -13.29 -11.29 0.97
N LEU A 130 -12.74 -11.60 2.16
CA LEU A 130 -12.25 -12.94 2.48
C LEU A 130 -13.36 -14.00 2.45
N SER A 131 -14.56 -13.65 2.91
CA SER A 131 -15.73 -14.54 2.82
C SER A 131 -16.14 -14.78 1.38
N ASN A 132 -16.02 -13.79 0.50
CA ASN A 132 -16.26 -13.95 -0.93
C ASN A 132 -15.22 -14.89 -1.56
N MET A 133 -13.94 -14.73 -1.22
CA MET A 133 -12.89 -15.64 -1.71
C MET A 133 -13.18 -17.10 -1.32
N LYS A 134 -13.64 -17.34 -0.08
CA LYS A 134 -14.09 -18.68 0.34
C LYS A 134 -15.26 -19.20 -0.48
N LYS A 135 -16.25 -18.36 -0.83
CA LYS A 135 -17.38 -18.77 -1.69
C LYS A 135 -16.94 -19.16 -3.10
N TRP A 136 -15.88 -18.53 -3.61
CA TRP A 136 -15.26 -18.85 -4.89
C TRP A 136 -14.25 -20.01 -4.81
N ASN A 137 -14.14 -20.68 -3.65
CA ASN A 137 -13.19 -21.76 -3.40
C ASN A 137 -11.72 -21.35 -3.62
N ILE A 138 -11.41 -20.08 -3.37
CA ILE A 138 -10.06 -19.51 -3.46
C ILE A 138 -9.38 -19.61 -2.09
N SER A 139 -8.25 -20.32 -2.04
CA SER A 139 -7.44 -20.48 -0.84
C SER A 139 -6.28 -19.49 -0.86
N ILE A 140 -6.32 -18.49 0.03
CA ILE A 140 -5.28 -17.46 0.13
C ILE A 140 -4.13 -17.98 1.00
N ASN A 141 -2.90 -17.95 0.49
CA ASN A 141 -1.72 -18.42 1.23
C ASN A 141 -1.14 -17.30 2.11
N ILE A 142 -0.95 -16.12 1.52
CA ILE A 142 -0.39 -14.96 2.20
C ILE A 142 -1.31 -13.78 1.95
N LEU A 143 -1.60 -13.03 3.02
CA LEU A 143 -2.27 -11.75 2.94
C LEU A 143 -1.39 -10.67 3.56
N THR A 144 -1.09 -9.64 2.79
CA THR A 144 -0.37 -8.46 3.25
C THR A 144 -1.35 -7.33 3.55
N THR A 145 -1.33 -6.80 4.77
CA THR A 145 -2.18 -5.65 5.15
C THR A 145 -1.40 -4.61 5.94
N ASP A 146 -2.06 -3.48 6.14
CA ASP A 146 -1.58 -2.43 7.02
C ASP A 146 -1.62 -2.84 8.51
N ARG A 147 -0.98 -2.04 9.37
CA ARG A 147 -0.84 -2.34 10.82
C ARG A 147 -2.11 -2.03 11.63
N HIS A 148 -3.21 -2.71 11.33
CA HIS A 148 -4.47 -2.57 12.06
C HIS A 148 -4.68 -3.73 13.05
N LYS A 149 -4.72 -3.40 14.35
CA LYS A 149 -4.91 -4.36 15.46
C LYS A 149 -6.15 -5.25 15.29
N THR A 150 -7.26 -4.68 14.83
CA THR A 150 -8.52 -5.41 14.62
C THR A 150 -8.41 -6.41 13.48
N VAL A 151 -7.83 -5.99 12.35
CA VAL A 151 -7.54 -6.85 11.19
C VAL A 151 -6.64 -8.02 11.61
N ARG A 152 -5.54 -7.75 12.32
CA ARG A 152 -4.65 -8.81 12.84
C ARG A 152 -5.40 -9.81 13.72
N LYS A 153 -6.30 -9.33 14.59
CA LYS A 153 -7.12 -10.20 15.44
C LYS A 153 -8.07 -11.06 14.60
N ILE A 154 -8.73 -10.47 13.60
CA ILE A 154 -9.65 -11.20 12.70
C ILE A 154 -8.90 -12.30 11.95
N LEU A 155 -7.76 -11.98 11.32
CA LEU A 155 -6.98 -12.98 10.58
C LEU A 155 -6.54 -14.12 11.49
N ARG A 156 -6.03 -13.82 12.68
CA ARG A 156 -5.59 -14.84 13.63
C ARG A 156 -6.71 -15.76 14.13
N VAL A 157 -7.92 -15.22 14.35
CA VAL A 157 -9.02 -15.95 15.00
C VAL A 157 -9.97 -16.60 14.00
N GLU A 158 -10.26 -15.93 12.88
CA GLU A 158 -11.29 -16.34 11.92
C GLU A 158 -10.71 -16.91 10.62
N PHE A 159 -9.45 -16.59 10.30
CA PHE A 159 -8.76 -17.07 9.09
C PHE A 159 -7.33 -17.57 9.40
N PRO A 160 -7.15 -18.49 10.39
CA PRO A 160 -5.84 -18.95 10.83
C PRO A 160 -5.02 -19.67 9.74
N GLU A 161 -5.68 -20.12 8.67
CA GLU A 161 -5.05 -20.72 7.49
C GLU A 161 -4.24 -19.71 6.66
N ILE A 162 -4.56 -18.41 6.77
CA ILE A 162 -3.90 -17.34 6.00
C ILE A 162 -2.66 -16.87 6.76
N THR A 163 -1.50 -16.93 6.11
CA THR A 163 -0.27 -16.32 6.66
C THR A 163 -0.36 -14.80 6.52
N HIS A 164 -0.53 -14.11 7.65
CA HIS A 164 -0.59 -12.64 7.68
C HIS A 164 0.80 -12.03 7.65
N GLN A 165 1.04 -11.11 6.73
CA GLN A 165 2.22 -10.25 6.69
C GLN A 165 1.83 -8.77 6.75
N PHE A 166 2.75 -7.94 7.23
CA PHE A 166 2.56 -6.49 7.23
C PHE A 166 3.14 -5.86 5.98
N ASP A 167 2.47 -4.82 5.50
CA ASP A 167 3.01 -4.00 4.43
C ASP A 167 4.33 -3.33 4.89
N LEU A 168 5.41 -3.72 4.21
CA LEU A 168 6.76 -3.25 4.43
C LEU A 168 6.94 -1.80 3.96
N TRP A 169 6.13 -1.33 3.01
CA TRP A 169 6.18 0.05 2.54
C TRP A 169 5.86 1.04 3.66
N HIS A 170 4.82 0.76 4.46
CA HIS A 170 4.49 1.60 5.62
C HIS A 170 5.62 1.64 6.65
N PHE A 171 6.34 0.54 6.84
CA PHE A 171 7.50 0.47 7.74
C PHE A 171 8.67 1.31 7.21
N CYS A 172 9.05 1.11 5.94
CA CYS A 172 10.11 1.90 5.30
C CYS A 172 9.78 3.40 5.35
N LYS A 173 8.56 3.78 4.98
CA LYS A 173 8.06 5.15 5.05
C LYS A 173 8.13 5.74 6.46
N SER A 174 7.81 4.94 7.49
CA SER A 174 7.94 5.35 8.90
C SER A 174 9.38 5.66 9.28
N ILE A 175 10.35 4.84 8.86
CA ILE A 175 11.78 5.08 9.07
C ILE A 175 12.21 6.39 8.42
N ILE A 176 11.93 6.56 7.13
CA ILE A 176 12.31 7.76 6.37
C ILE A 176 11.72 9.03 7.01
N LYS A 177 10.43 8.99 7.40
CA LYS A 177 9.79 10.12 8.10
C LYS A 177 10.47 10.47 9.41
N LYS A 178 10.92 9.48 10.20
CA LYS A 178 11.63 9.75 11.46
C LYS A 178 12.99 10.38 11.22
N ILE A 179 13.73 9.94 10.20
CA ILE A 179 15.02 10.53 9.83
C ILE A 179 14.83 11.98 9.39
N ILE A 180 13.89 12.25 8.48
CA ILE A 180 13.57 13.62 8.03
C ILE A 180 13.19 14.51 9.21
N LYS A 181 12.32 14.03 10.11
CA LYS A 181 11.92 14.77 11.31
C LYS A 181 13.10 15.05 12.24
N ALA A 182 14.04 14.12 12.37
CA ALA A 182 15.25 14.34 13.16
C ALA A 182 16.13 15.43 12.52
N CYS A 183 16.36 15.36 11.21
CA CYS A 183 17.13 16.33 10.44
C CYS A 183 16.58 17.76 10.55
N GLY A 184 15.24 17.91 10.51
CA GLY A 184 14.60 19.21 10.69
C GLY A 184 14.79 19.83 12.08
N LYS A 185 15.17 19.05 13.10
CA LYS A 185 15.39 19.54 14.47
C LYS A 185 16.83 19.95 14.75
N LYS A 186 17.81 19.32 14.08
CA LYS A 186 19.25 19.54 14.37
C LYS A 186 20.05 19.51 13.07
N LYS A 187 20.73 20.63 12.76
CA LYS A 187 21.64 20.73 11.61
C LYS A 187 22.72 19.65 11.60
N ALA A 188 23.18 19.21 12.78
CA ALA A 188 24.15 18.13 12.91
C ALA A 188 23.71 16.77 12.32
N PHE A 189 22.42 16.60 12.01
CA PHE A 189 21.88 15.38 11.39
C PHE A 189 21.70 15.52 9.86
N ALA A 190 21.93 16.70 9.29
CA ALA A 190 21.75 16.97 7.86
C ALA A 190 22.45 15.97 6.92
N PRO A 191 23.64 15.40 7.24
CA PRO A 191 24.26 14.37 6.40
C PRO A 191 23.35 13.16 6.10
N LEU A 192 22.40 12.82 6.98
CA LEU A 192 21.47 11.69 6.76
C LEU A 192 20.52 11.90 5.59
N LEU A 193 20.27 13.14 5.16
CA LEU A 193 19.39 13.43 4.03
C LEU A 193 19.91 12.82 2.73
N GLY A 194 21.24 12.80 2.53
CA GLY A 194 21.87 12.16 1.37
C GLY A 194 21.77 10.63 1.38
N TRP A 195 21.45 10.03 2.53
CA TRP A 195 21.36 8.58 2.70
C TRP A 195 19.94 8.03 2.61
N LEU A 196 18.89 8.88 2.52
CA LEU A 196 17.49 8.43 2.56
C LEU A 196 17.16 7.36 1.52
N GLN A 197 17.58 7.57 0.26
CA GLN A 197 17.34 6.59 -0.81
C GLN A 197 18.09 5.29 -0.57
N SER A 198 19.37 5.37 -0.20
CA SER A 198 20.19 4.18 0.11
C SER A 198 19.64 3.40 1.29
N ILE A 199 19.13 4.07 2.33
CA ILE A 199 18.48 3.41 3.48
C ILE A 199 17.20 2.71 3.04
N SER A 200 16.37 3.35 2.21
CA SER A 200 15.15 2.76 1.67
C SER A 200 15.46 1.53 0.81
N ASN A 201 16.40 1.65 -0.13
CA ASN A 201 16.79 0.56 -1.03
C ASN A 201 17.41 -0.60 -0.25
N HIS A 202 18.28 -0.29 0.71
CA HIS A 202 18.89 -1.29 1.59
C HIS A 202 17.82 -2.06 2.37
N PHE A 203 16.81 -1.37 2.91
CA PHE A 203 15.71 -2.05 3.59
C PHE A 203 14.94 -3.02 2.68
N TRP A 204 14.61 -2.60 1.45
CA TRP A 204 13.96 -3.48 0.47
C TRP A 204 14.81 -4.69 0.10
N TRP A 205 16.11 -4.47 -0.13
CA TRP A 205 17.06 -5.56 -0.36
C TRP A 205 17.15 -6.52 0.84
N CYS A 206 17.12 -6.00 2.08
CA CYS A 206 17.08 -6.85 3.28
C CYS A 206 15.82 -7.73 3.30
N ALA A 207 14.67 -7.16 2.97
CA ALA A 207 13.39 -7.87 2.96
C ALA A 207 13.36 -8.97 1.89
N GLU A 208 13.84 -8.66 0.68
CA GLU A 208 13.90 -9.60 -0.44
C GLU A 208 14.91 -10.73 -0.18
N SER A 209 16.11 -10.39 0.28
CA SER A 209 17.23 -11.33 0.41
C SER A 209 17.28 -12.08 1.74
N CYS A 210 16.31 -11.87 2.64
CA CYS A 210 16.23 -12.63 3.90
C CYS A 210 15.57 -14.00 3.74
N GLN A 211 14.89 -14.27 2.61
CA GLN A 211 14.22 -15.55 2.33
C GLN A 211 13.29 -16.01 3.48
N GLY A 212 12.63 -15.05 4.15
CA GLY A 212 11.75 -15.32 5.29
C GLY A 212 12.46 -15.55 6.63
N ASN A 213 13.80 -15.52 6.68
CA ASN A 213 14.55 -15.63 7.92
C ASN A 213 14.60 -14.28 8.66
N VAL A 214 13.86 -14.24 9.77
CA VAL A 214 13.70 -13.09 10.66
C VAL A 214 15.03 -12.59 11.22
N GLU A 215 15.98 -13.48 11.54
CA GLU A 215 17.26 -13.09 12.10
C GLU A 215 18.18 -12.52 11.01
N ILE A 216 18.22 -13.15 9.83
CA ILE A 216 18.95 -12.60 8.67
C ILE A 216 18.41 -11.22 8.30
N LEU A 217 17.08 -11.02 8.28
CA LEU A 217 16.47 -9.72 8.03
C LEU A 217 16.96 -8.64 9.01
N LYS A 218 17.04 -8.97 10.31
CA LYS A 218 17.55 -8.03 11.32
C LYS A 218 19.02 -7.71 11.13
N GLU A 219 19.85 -8.71 10.89
CA GLU A 219 21.29 -8.50 10.74
C GLU A 219 21.63 -7.75 9.45
N LYS A 220 20.95 -8.09 8.34
CA LYS A 220 21.01 -7.30 7.11
C LYS A 220 20.51 -5.88 7.35
N TRP A 221 19.41 -5.66 8.05
CA TRP A 221 18.93 -4.31 8.34
C TRP A 221 19.92 -3.52 9.21
N ASP A 222 20.47 -4.14 10.25
CA ASP A 222 21.51 -3.55 11.11
C ASP A 222 22.75 -3.12 10.31
N SER A 223 23.10 -3.83 9.24
CA SER A 223 24.30 -3.55 8.45
C SER A 223 24.31 -2.18 7.78
N ILE A 224 23.17 -1.50 7.65
CA ILE A 224 23.12 -0.12 7.15
C ILE A 224 23.97 0.84 7.98
N LEU A 225 24.14 0.54 9.28
CA LEU A 225 24.98 1.32 10.20
C LEU A 225 26.47 1.19 9.88
N TYR A 226 26.88 0.05 9.32
CA TYR A 226 28.23 -0.19 8.84
C TYR A 226 28.42 0.41 7.45
N HIS A 227 27.47 0.17 6.54
CA HIS A 227 27.52 0.69 5.17
C HIS A 227 27.64 2.21 5.15
N THR A 228 26.83 2.92 5.94
CA THR A 228 26.90 4.39 6.01
C THR A 228 28.22 4.92 6.54
N ALA A 229 29.01 4.09 7.24
CA ALA A 229 30.34 4.41 7.75
C ALA A 229 31.49 3.79 6.92
N ASN A 230 31.21 3.29 5.72
CA ASN A 230 32.17 2.60 4.84
C ASN A 230 32.80 1.33 5.45
N ILE A 231 32.07 0.64 6.32
CA ILE A 231 32.48 -0.63 6.91
C ILE A 231 31.72 -1.75 6.20
N HIS A 232 32.45 -2.68 5.59
CA HIS A 232 31.88 -3.72 4.72
C HIS A 232 32.07 -5.15 5.25
N VAL A 233 32.75 -5.30 6.38
CA VAL A 233 32.96 -6.57 7.10
C VAL A 233 32.84 -6.30 8.60
N TRP A 234 32.14 -7.16 9.32
CA TRP A 234 31.88 -7.03 10.77
C TRP A 234 31.68 -8.41 11.41
N ASN A 235 32.08 -8.52 12.69
CA ASN A 235 32.14 -9.80 13.40
C ASN A 235 31.15 -9.92 14.56
N ASP A 236 30.29 -8.91 14.77
CA ASP A 236 29.34 -8.85 15.90
C ASP A 236 27.97 -9.48 15.62
N LYS A 237 27.81 -10.10 14.45
CA LYS A 237 26.57 -10.75 13.97
C LYS A 237 26.73 -12.27 13.99
N LYS A 238 25.62 -13.01 13.84
CA LYS A 238 25.60 -14.48 13.88
C LYS A 238 25.57 -15.11 12.50
N LEU A 239 24.89 -14.48 11.54
CA LEU A 239 24.55 -15.06 10.23
C LEU A 239 25.06 -14.19 9.07
N PHE A 240 25.12 -12.87 9.23
CA PHE A 240 25.49 -11.93 8.18
C PHE A 240 26.69 -11.08 8.59
N HIS A 241 27.86 -11.31 7.99
CA HIS A 241 29.16 -10.76 8.43
C HIS A 241 29.86 -9.82 7.45
N ALA A 242 29.37 -9.73 6.22
CA ALA A 242 29.97 -8.88 5.19
C ALA A 242 28.93 -8.52 4.12
N CYS A 243 29.21 -7.45 3.37
CA CYS A 243 28.38 -7.02 2.25
C CYS A 243 28.28 -8.09 1.15
N GLU A 244 27.09 -8.26 0.57
CA GLU A 244 26.82 -9.17 -0.55
C GLU A 244 26.86 -8.46 -1.92
N HIS A 245 27.48 -7.28 -2.01
CA HIS A 245 27.55 -6.51 -3.25
C HIS A 245 28.98 -6.37 -3.78
N PRO A 246 29.17 -6.32 -5.11
CA PRO A 246 30.45 -5.94 -5.70
C PRO A 246 30.77 -4.46 -5.40
N PRO A 247 32.00 -4.00 -5.66
CA PRO A 247 32.35 -2.60 -5.50
C PRO A 247 31.38 -1.69 -6.27
N LEU A 248 30.85 -0.67 -5.58
CA LEU A 248 29.90 0.28 -6.18
C LEU A 248 30.57 1.08 -7.31
N GLY A 249 29.77 1.55 -8.27
CA GLY A 249 30.22 2.45 -9.34
C GLY A 249 30.69 3.81 -8.80
N GLU A 250 31.42 4.57 -9.62
CA GLU A 250 32.04 5.84 -9.20
C GLU A 250 31.02 6.87 -8.66
N GLU A 251 29.82 6.94 -9.24
CA GLU A 251 28.76 7.85 -8.78
C GLU A 251 28.30 7.56 -7.35
N ASP A 252 28.14 6.29 -6.98
CA ASP A 252 27.72 5.89 -5.63
C ASP A 252 28.84 6.03 -4.59
N ARG A 253 30.10 6.07 -5.03
CA ARG A 253 31.26 6.35 -4.15
C ARG A 253 31.42 7.84 -3.82
N SER A 254 30.71 8.73 -4.51
CA SER A 254 30.77 10.17 -4.24
C SER A 254 30.05 10.59 -2.95
N LYS A 255 29.24 9.70 -2.36
CA LYS A 255 28.50 9.96 -1.12
C LYS A 255 29.45 10.12 0.06
N SER A 256 29.25 11.19 0.84
CA SER A 256 29.97 11.38 2.10
C SER A 256 29.53 10.35 3.15
N TRP A 257 30.48 9.52 3.55
CA TRP A 257 30.32 8.57 4.65
C TRP A 257 30.08 9.32 5.97
N LEU A 258 29.32 8.69 6.85
CA LEU A 258 29.13 9.14 8.22
C LEU A 258 30.31 8.67 9.07
N SER A 259 30.86 9.54 9.90
CA SER A 259 31.84 9.11 10.91
C SER A 259 31.11 8.34 12.02
N VAL A 260 31.64 7.19 12.42
CA VAL A 260 31.14 6.42 13.56
C VAL A 260 31.13 7.30 14.81
N GLY A 261 30.00 7.30 15.56
CA GLY A 261 29.83 8.14 16.74
C GLY A 261 29.57 9.63 16.44
N SER A 262 29.47 10.03 15.17
CA SER A 262 28.98 11.36 14.82
C SER A 262 27.50 11.50 15.22
N PRO A 263 27.02 12.74 15.47
CA PRO A 263 25.61 12.96 15.79
C PRO A 263 24.64 12.37 14.76
N ALA A 264 25.00 12.38 13.47
CA ALA A 264 24.23 11.78 12.40
C ALA A 264 24.21 10.24 12.48
N HIS A 265 25.37 9.61 12.70
CA HIS A 265 25.48 8.15 12.84
C HIS A 265 24.73 7.64 14.07
N ASP A 266 24.85 8.32 15.21
CA ASP A 266 24.09 7.99 16.44
C ASP A 266 22.58 8.14 16.26
N ALA A 267 22.15 9.18 15.54
CA ALA A 267 20.75 9.39 15.23
C ALA A 267 20.19 8.27 14.35
N LEU A 268 20.94 7.83 13.34
CA LEU A 268 20.58 6.68 12.50
C LEU A 268 20.52 5.40 13.33
N THR A 269 21.54 5.14 14.15
CA THR A 269 21.61 3.99 15.07
C THR A 269 20.37 3.92 15.95
N LYS A 270 19.95 5.03 16.54
CA LYS A 270 18.71 5.11 17.32
C LYS A 270 17.47 4.77 16.50
N VAL A 271 17.38 5.19 15.23
CA VAL A 271 16.21 4.88 14.39
C VAL A 271 16.19 3.40 14.01
N VAL A 272 17.33 2.85 13.60
CA VAL A 272 17.50 1.44 13.16
C VAL A 272 17.23 0.50 14.32
N LYS A 273 17.85 0.72 15.49
CA LYS A 273 17.71 -0.15 16.67
C LYS A 273 16.33 -0.07 17.32
N ASN A 274 15.69 1.09 17.33
CA ASN A 274 14.34 1.24 17.91
C ASN A 274 13.23 0.73 16.99
N GLN A 275 13.47 0.62 15.67
CA GLN A 275 12.53 0.05 14.71
C GLN A 275 13.02 -1.30 14.25
N ASN A 276 12.72 -2.32 15.05
CA ASN A 276 12.96 -3.69 14.64
C ASN A 276 11.84 -4.11 13.66
N PRO A 277 12.16 -4.53 12.42
CA PRO A 277 11.15 -4.99 11.46
C PRO A 277 10.30 -6.15 11.98
N THR A 278 10.77 -6.85 13.02
CA THR A 278 10.17 -8.06 13.57
C THR A 278 9.45 -7.84 14.90
N ASN A 279 9.51 -6.66 15.52
CA ASN A 279 8.86 -6.41 16.82
C ASN A 279 7.32 -6.33 16.75
N HIS A 280 6.73 -6.73 15.62
CA HIS A 280 5.31 -6.57 15.35
C HIS A 280 4.64 -7.79 14.71
N SER A 281 5.41 -8.82 14.31
CA SER A 281 4.89 -10.13 13.88
C SER A 281 4.09 -10.84 14.98
#